data_AF-A0A401IGK1-F1
#
_entry.id   AF-A0A401IGK1-F1
#
_cell.length_a   1.000
_cell.length_b   1.000
_cell.length_c   1.000
_cell.angle_alpha   90.00
_cell.angle_beta   90.00
_cell.angle_gamma   90.00
#
_symmetry.space_group_name_H-M   'P 1'
#
loop_
_entity.id
_entity.type
_entity.pdbx_description
1 polymer ?
#
loop_
_entity_poly.entity_id
_entity_poly.type
_entity_poly.pdbx_seq_one_letter_code
_entity_poly.pdbx_strand_id
1 'polypeptide(L)'
;MSPMNPLPLPSLVHYELLLQLLERKTLSIAYEKPALQDQVQQLIVSLRKARAQQKQLEAICQQTHIPVEHHWSLNSIDANSESGEPPLNSPETLGE
;
A
#
# COMPACT_ATOMS: atom_id res chain seq x y z
N MET A 1 14.59 -9.73 -22.11
CA MET A 1 14.48 -8.98 -20.85
C MET A 1 13.18 -9.38 -20.19
N SER A 2 13.21 -9.96 -18.99
CA SER A 2 12.02 -10.09 -18.16
C SER A 2 11.52 -8.69 -17.78
N PRO A 3 10.20 -8.43 -17.74
CA PRO A 3 9.70 -7.14 -17.27
C PRO A 3 10.15 -6.94 -15.82
N MET A 4 10.79 -5.80 -15.55
CA MET A 4 11.15 -5.40 -14.20
C MET A 4 9.86 -5.02 -13.48
N ASN A 5 9.30 -5.95 -12.70
CA ASN A 5 8.15 -5.65 -11.87
C ASN A 5 8.55 -4.62 -10.81
N PRO A 6 7.83 -3.49 -10.69
CA PRO A 6 8.12 -2.49 -9.67
C PRO A 6 7.95 -3.09 -8.28
N LEU A 7 8.74 -2.61 -7.32
CA LEU A 7 8.60 -2.96 -5.92
C LEU A 7 7.29 -2.32 -5.40
N PRO A 8 6.29 -3.12 -4.97
CA PRO A 8 5.06 -2.57 -4.45
C PRO A 8 5.31 -2.01 -3.04
N LEU A 9 5.06 -0.72 -2.86
CA LEU A 9 5.11 -0.04 -1.57
C LEU A 9 3.75 0.55 -1.20
N PRO A 10 3.39 0.62 0.09
CA PRO A 10 2.15 1.24 0.49
C PRO A 10 2.21 2.75 0.24
N SER A 11 1.13 3.35 -0.25
CA SER A 11 1.07 4.81 -0.40
C SER A 11 1.17 5.50 0.97
N LEU A 12 2.00 6.54 1.06
CA LEU A 12 2.24 7.29 2.31
C LEU A 12 0.96 7.83 2.97
N VAL A 13 -0.11 8.03 2.19
CA VAL A 13 -1.44 8.42 2.68
C VAL A 13 -2.00 7.45 3.73
N HIS A 14 -1.62 6.17 3.69
CA HIS A 14 -2.04 5.15 4.67
C HIS A 14 -1.59 5.52 6.07
N TYR A 15 -0.32 5.88 6.21
CA TYR A 15 0.25 6.27 7.50
C TYR A 15 -0.41 7.55 8.00
N GLU A 16 -0.68 8.52 7.12
CA GLU A 16 -1.32 9.77 7.53
C GLU A 16 -2.76 9.57 8.00
N LEU A 17 -3.54 8.76 7.29
CA LEU A 17 -4.91 8.44 7.70
C LEU A 17 -4.93 7.73 9.07
N LEU A 18 -4.07 6.73 9.26
CA LEU A 18 -3.95 6.00 10.54
C LEU A 18 -3.51 6.93 11.66
N LEU A 19 -2.52 7.79 11.43
CA LEU A 19 -2.05 8.77 12.40
C LEU A 19 -3.16 9.76 12.78
N GLN A 20 -3.86 10.33 11.80
CA GLN A 20 -4.97 11.25 12.05
C GLN A 20 -6.10 10.59 12.84
N LEU A 21 -6.44 9.33 12.53
CA LEU A 21 -7.45 8.58 13.27
C LEU A 21 -7.03 8.40 14.74
N LEU A 22 -5.79 7.97 14.96
CA LEU A 22 -5.26 7.74 16.30
C LEU A 22 -5.17 9.04 17.11
N GLU A 23 -4.65 10.11 16.51
CA GLU A 23 -4.46 11.39 17.19
C GLU A 23 -5.78 12.10 17.47
N ARG A 24 -6.72 12.11 16.51
CA ARG A 24 -7.94 12.92 16.60
C ARG A 24 -9.12 12.19 17.23
N LYS A 25 -9.21 10.87 17.07
CA LYS A 25 -10.34 10.07 17.60
C LYS A 25 -9.92 9.18 18.75
N THR A 26 -8.90 8.35 18.55
CA THR A 26 -8.54 7.32 19.54
C THR A 26 -7.93 7.92 20.80
N LEU A 27 -6.98 8.85 20.66
CA LEU A 27 -6.32 9.49 21.80
C LEU A 27 -7.31 10.31 22.63
N SER A 28 -8.28 10.97 21.97
CA SER A 28 -9.34 11.73 22.65
C SER A 28 -10.19 10.84 23.57
N ILE A 29 -10.47 9.60 23.17
CA ILE A 29 -11.23 8.64 23.99
C ILE A 29 -10.32 7.97 25.03
N ALA A 30 -9.07 7.69 24.66
CA ALA A 30 -8.10 7.03 25.52
C ALA A 30 -7.61 7.90 26.68
N TYR A 31 -7.79 9.23 26.61
CA TYR A 31 -7.36 10.17 27.64
C TYR A 31 -7.93 9.87 29.04
N GLU A 32 -9.12 9.27 29.12
CA GLU A 32 -9.74 8.89 30.40
C GLU A 32 -9.10 7.66 31.06
N LYS A 33 -8.22 6.94 30.34
CA LYS A 33 -7.58 5.70 30.79
C LYS A 33 -6.07 5.76 30.52
N PRO A 34 -5.24 6.13 31.52
CA PRO A 34 -3.79 6.35 31.33
C PRO A 34 -3.08 5.18 30.64
N ALA A 35 -3.37 3.94 31.04
CA ALA A 35 -2.79 2.76 30.41
C ALA A 35 -3.14 2.62 28.91
N LEU A 36 -4.34 3.04 28.50
CA LEU A 36 -4.74 3.04 27.08
C LEU A 36 -4.11 4.20 26.32
N GLN A 37 -4.00 5.37 26.96
CA GLN A 37 -3.34 6.55 26.40
C GLN A 37 -1.88 6.25 26.02
N ASP A 38 -1.13 5.61 26.92
CA ASP A 38 0.27 5.24 26.68
C ASP A 38 0.39 4.29 25.49
N GLN A 39 -0.49 3.29 25.40
CA GLN A 39 -0.50 2.34 24.28
C GLN A 39 -0.81 3.03 22.95
N VAL A 40 -1.75 3.97 22.93
CA VAL A 40 -2.08 4.76 21.73
C VAL A 40 -0.89 5.64 21.33
N GLN A 41 -0.19 6.27 22.28
CA GLN A 41 1.01 7.05 21.97
C GLN A 41 2.14 6.18 21.42
N GLN A 42 2.39 5.00 21.99
CA GLN A 42 3.39 4.06 21.47
C GLN A 42 3.05 3.61 20.05
N LEU A 43 1.76 3.38 19.76
CA LEU A 43 1.31 3.06 18.41
C LEU A 43 1.55 4.20 17.42
N ILE A 44 1.24 5.44 17.80
CA ILE A 44 1.52 6.65 16.99
C ILE A 44 3.03 6.76 16.70
N VAL A 45 3.87 6.60 17.72
CA VAL A 45 5.34 6.65 17.57
C VAL A 45 5.82 5.56 16.61
N SER A 46 5.29 4.34 16.74
CA SER A 46 5.65 3.22 15.87
C SER A 46 5.28 3.46 14.42
N LEU A 47 4.09 4.02 14.14
CA LEU A 47 3.67 4.36 12.79
C LEU A 47 4.52 5.48 12.17
N ARG A 48 4.90 6.49 12.95
CA ARG A 48 5.82 7.54 12.47
C ARG A 48 7.20 6.98 12.12
N LYS A 49 7.71 6.03 12.92
CA LYS A 49 8.96 5.31 12.63
C LYS A 49 8.85 4.48 11.36
N ALA A 50 7.77 3.70 11.20
CA ALA A 50 7.53 2.91 10.01
C ALA A 50 7.47 3.78 8.73
N ARG A 51 6.77 4.93 8.80
CA ARG A 51 6.73 5.91 7.70
C ARG A 51 8.12 6.44 7.34
N ALA A 52 8.96 6.75 8.33
CA ALA A 52 10.32 7.21 8.10
C ALA A 52 11.20 6.11 7.46
N GLN A 53 11.06 4.87 7.93
CA GLN A 53 11.76 3.71 7.38
C GLN A 53 11.35 3.44 5.93
N GLN A 54 10.07 3.58 5.59
CA GLN A 54 9.64 3.45 4.20
C GLN A 54 10.26 4.53 3.31
N LYS A 55 10.30 5.80 3.75
CA LYS A 55 10.97 6.86 2.96
C LYS A 55 12.44 6.55 2.72
N GLN A 56 13.12 5.96 3.71
CA GLN A 56 14.49 5.51 3.55
C GLN A 56 14.58 4.36 2.53
N LEU A 57 13.65 3.39 2.56
CA LEU A 57 13.57 2.32 1.56
C LEU A 57 13.35 2.88 0.15
N GLU A 58 12.45 3.84 -0.02
CA GLU A 58 12.20 4.53 -1.29
C GLU A 58 13.46 5.23 -1.81
N ALA A 59 14.21 5.90 -0.94
CA ALA A 59 15.47 6.55 -1.31
C ALA A 59 16.54 5.53 -1.77
N ILE A 60 16.60 4.36 -1.13
CA ILE A 60 17.48 3.26 -1.56
C ILE A 60 17.05 2.78 -2.95
N CYS A 61 15.75 2.51 -3.16
CA CYS A 61 15.23 2.07 -4.45
C CYS A 61 15.54 3.08 -5.57
N GLN A 62 15.38 4.37 -5.30
CA GLN A 62 15.74 5.45 -6.23
C GLN A 62 17.24 5.41 -6.57
N GLN A 63 18.11 5.25 -5.57
CA GLN A 63 19.56 5.17 -5.77
C GLN A 63 19.99 3.92 -6.53
N THR A 64 19.28 2.81 -6.37
CA THR A 64 19.55 1.53 -7.06
C THR A 64 18.78 1.36 -8.37
N HIS A 65 18.08 2.40 -8.85
CA HIS A 65 17.23 2.35 -10.04
C HIS A 65 16.18 1.22 -10.02
N ILE A 66 15.69 0.85 -8.84
CA ILE A 66 14.57 -0.09 -8.68
C ILE A 66 13.27 0.71 -8.82
N PRO A 67 12.40 0.39 -9.81
CA PRO A 67 11.12 1.05 -9.94
C PRO A 67 10.23 0.74 -8.74
N VAL A 68 9.52 1.75 -8.24
CA VAL A 68 8.60 1.65 -7.10
C VAL A 68 7.20 1.98 -7.59
N GLU A 69 6.22 1.20 -7.14
CA GLU A 69 4.82 1.46 -7.37
C GLU A 69 4.09 1.62 -6.03
N HIS A 70 3.34 2.72 -5.89
CA HIS A 70 2.59 3.00 -4.68
C HIS A 70 1.17 2.46 -4.77
N HIS A 71 0.82 1.56 -3.85
CA HIS A 71 -0.51 0.95 -3.79
C HIS A 71 -1.32 1.49 -2.61
N TRP A 72 -2.60 1.71 -2.85
CA TRP A 72 -3.56 2.13 -1.83
C TRP A 72 -4.46 1.01 -1.32
N SER A 73 -4.46 -0.13 -1.99
CA SER A 73 -5.16 -1.35 -1.59
C SER A 73 -4.48 -2.55 -2.23
N LEU A 74 -4.74 -3.75 -1.71
CA LEU A 74 -4.18 -4.97 -2.28
C LEU A 74 -4.93 -5.40 -3.57
N ASN A 75 -6.17 -4.93 -3.77
CA ASN A 75 -6.99 -5.29 -4.94
C ASN A 75 -6.38 -4.87 -6.29
N SER A 76 -5.47 -3.90 -6.33
CA SER A 76 -4.79 -3.50 -7.57
C SER A 76 -3.68 -4.46 -8.01
N ILE A 77 -3.20 -5.31 -7.11
CA ILE A 77 -2.04 -6.19 -7.34
C ILE A 77 -2.46 -7.43 -8.14
N ASP A 78 -3.72 -7.87 -7.97
CA ASP A 78 -4.24 -9.08 -8.62
C ASP A 78 -4.60 -8.88 -10.09
N ALA A 79 -4.89 -7.64 -10.51
CA ALA A 79 -5.33 -7.32 -11.88
C ALA A 79 -4.27 -7.57 -12.97
N ASN A 80 -2.99 -7.75 -12.59
CA ASN A 80 -1.91 -8.09 -13.53
C ASN A 80 -1.61 -9.61 -13.59
N SER A 81 -2.37 -10.43 -12.85
CA SER A 81 -2.17 -11.89 -12.78
C SER A 81 -3.05 -12.68 -13.76
N GLU A 82 -4.00 -12.02 -14.42
CA GLU A 82 -4.96 -12.66 -15.35
C GLU A 82 -4.80 -12.12 -16.78
N SER A 83 -3.61 -12.26 -17.36
CA SER A 83 -3.47 -12.33 -18.82
C SER A 83 -3.35 -13.80 -19.24
N GLY A 84 -4.41 -14.57 -18.97
CA GLY A 84 -4.67 -15.87 -19.59
C GLY A 84 -5.75 -15.68 -20.64
N GLU A 85 -5.44 -16.05 -21.88
CA GLU A 85 -6.23 -15.86 -23.10
C GLU A 85 -7.75 -16.05 -22.94
N PRO A 86 -8.60 -15.19 -23.54
CA PRO A 86 -9.97 -15.60 -23.82
C PRO A 86 -9.93 -16.72 -24.87
N PRO A 87 -10.66 -17.84 -24.69
CA PRO A 87 -10.64 -18.92 -25.66
C PRO A 87 -11.18 -18.44 -27.01
N LEU A 88 -10.36 -18.64 -28.04
CA LEU A 88 -10.68 -18.46 -29.43
C LEU A 88 -11.85 -19.39 -29.82
N ASN A 89 -13.07 -18.89 -29.80
CA ASN A 89 -14.19 -19.53 -30.49
C ASN A 89 -14.61 -18.65 -31.66
N SER A 90 -14.00 -18.92 -32.82
CA SER A 90 -14.69 -18.76 -34.09
C SER A 90 -15.91 -19.71 -34.11
N PRO A 91 -16.98 -19.32 -34.81
CA PRO A 91 -17.17 -20.03 -36.06
C PRO A 91 -17.37 -19.06 -37.24
N GLU A 92 -16.83 -19.48 -38.37
CA GLU A 92 -17.33 -19.20 -39.72
C GLU A 92 -18.87 -19.19 -39.71
N THR A 93 -19.56 -18.29 -40.42
CA THR A 93 -19.81 -18.48 -41.85
C THR A 93 -20.09 -17.19 -42.62
N LEU A 94 -19.56 -17.23 -43.84
CA LEU A 94 -19.68 -16.36 -45.00
C LEU A 94 -21.02 -16.59 -45.74
N GLY A 95 -21.60 -15.53 -46.35
CA GLY A 95 -22.68 -15.56 -47.36
C GLY A 95 -24.09 -15.79 -46.80
N GLU A 96 -25.16 -15.12 -47.21
CA GLU A 96 -25.55 -14.33 -48.39
C GLU A 96 -26.58 -13.27 -47.97
#